data_AF-A0A3N4JU19-F1
#
_entry.id   AF-A0A3N4JU19-F1
#
_cell.length_a   1.000
_cell.length_b   1.000
_cell.length_c   1.000
_cell.angle_alpha   90.00
_cell.angle_beta   90.00
_cell.angle_gamma   90.00
#
_symmetry.space_group_name_H-M   'P 1'
#
loop_
_entity.id
_entity.type
_entity.pdbx_description
1 polymer ?
#
loop_
_entity_poly.entity_id
_entity_poly.type
_entity_poly.pdbx_seq_one_letter_code
_entity_poly.pdbx_strand_id
1 'polypeptide(L)'
;METSGIEVYNCKFCGQSIHYHEPRYHCISCVDYNLCASCKRNGQFSGGHTNDHIYQRIQAGVSTSSGFPLVGSGTVLQYPGLPNPFWDRMIMENRAASDRFRRLIDSIHHFISWTRVPQTGNLEPEKASYIVALLDYPEEDNIFHLFLTHSRQNRHGLVWSDYQTLLIYQRCGWEYQQGTRDHQQQIASVQPEFQLNFTPVEGGMPLLTRRGLVDMMVTEALADPQVFRERFNALLRKINGSQRALRDLQEQYEFPTEPIGSNCWPVSPDQEAVETRAIIQKEARARAASAAEPVVNPHETMNQPSDDHWDHHHHHHWAPM
;
A
#
# COMPACT_ATOMS: atom_id res chain seq x y z
N MET A 1 -8.82 51.71 -16.70
CA MET A 1 -8.26 50.35 -16.74
C MET A 1 -7.15 50.30 -15.71
N GLU A 2 -7.47 49.91 -14.48
CA GLU A 2 -6.46 49.68 -13.44
C GLU A 2 -5.80 48.34 -13.75
N THR A 3 -4.50 48.36 -14.07
CA THR A 3 -3.69 47.15 -14.15
C THR A 3 -3.59 46.59 -12.75
N SER A 4 -4.36 45.54 -12.44
CA SER A 4 -4.21 44.76 -11.22
C SER A 4 -2.76 44.31 -11.12
N GLY A 5 -1.98 44.94 -10.24
CA GLY A 5 -0.57 44.66 -10.10
C GLY A 5 -0.38 43.21 -9.68
N ILE A 6 0.31 42.42 -10.52
CA ILE A 6 0.67 41.05 -10.18
C ILE A 6 1.68 41.14 -9.03
N GLU A 7 1.28 40.73 -7.83
CA GLU A 7 2.20 40.64 -6.69
C GLU A 7 3.31 39.63 -7.00
N VAL A 8 4.55 40.09 -6.99
CA VAL A 8 5.75 39.26 -7.12
C VAL A 8 6.31 39.01 -5.72
N TYR A 9 6.41 37.75 -5.33
CA TYR A 9 7.03 37.35 -4.06
C TYR A 9 8.49 36.98 -4.29
N ASN A 10 9.35 37.10 -3.27
CA ASN A 10 10.74 36.67 -3.36
C ASN A 10 11.03 35.56 -2.35
N CYS A 11 11.78 34.55 -2.78
CA CYS A 11 12.28 33.49 -1.91
C CYS A 11 13.28 34.08 -0.91
N LYS A 12 13.01 33.96 0.40
CA LYS A 12 13.88 34.51 1.45
C LYS A 12 15.24 33.82 1.57
N PHE A 13 15.38 32.61 1.01
CA PHE A 13 16.68 31.92 0.98
C PHE A 13 17.51 32.33 -0.23
N CYS A 14 17.07 32.02 -1.45
CA CYS A 14 17.86 32.25 -2.66
C CYS A 14 17.69 33.65 -3.28
N GLY A 15 16.76 34.47 -2.79
CA GLY A 15 16.47 35.80 -3.31
C GLY A 15 15.70 35.80 -4.64
N GLN A 16 15.50 34.65 -5.29
CA GLN A 16 14.78 34.57 -6.57
C GLN A 16 13.31 34.96 -6.41
N SER A 17 12.80 35.70 -7.39
CA SER A 17 11.37 35.98 -7.50
C SER A 17 10.60 34.70 -7.78
N ILE A 18 9.50 34.52 -7.07
CA ILE A 18 8.54 33.43 -7.21
C ILE A 18 7.37 34.00 -8.00
N HIS A 19 7.20 33.53 -9.22
CA HIS A 19 6.12 34.01 -10.07
C HIS A 19 4.77 33.54 -9.51
N TYR A 20 3.71 34.32 -9.75
CA TYR A 20 2.34 34.03 -9.28
C TYR A 20 1.83 32.61 -9.64
N HIS A 21 2.28 32.06 -10.78
CA HIS A 21 1.91 30.72 -11.24
C HIS A 21 2.73 29.58 -10.59
N GLU A 22 3.84 29.92 -9.94
CA GLU A 22 4.71 28.96 -9.27
C GLU A 22 4.24 28.75 -7.82
N PRO A 23 4.34 27.53 -7.29
CA PRO A 23 3.98 27.28 -5.89
C PRO A 23 4.96 28.02 -4.96
N ARG A 24 4.43 28.90 -4.11
CA ARG A 24 5.16 29.50 -2.99
C ARG A 24 4.85 28.77 -1.69
N TYR A 25 5.85 28.63 -0.83
CA TYR A 25 5.70 28.05 0.50
C TYR A 25 5.84 29.16 1.53
N HIS A 26 4.70 29.60 2.07
CA HIS A 26 4.62 30.64 3.08
C HIS A 26 4.74 30.03 4.48
N CYS A 27 5.71 30.47 5.26
CA CYS A 27 5.81 30.08 6.66
C CYS A 27 4.72 30.78 7.47
N ILE A 28 3.96 30.02 8.26
CA ILE A 28 2.91 30.57 9.12
C ILE A 28 3.52 31.15 10.41
N SER A 29 4.69 30.64 10.83
CA SER A 29 5.39 31.06 12.05
C SER A 29 6.22 32.34 11.89
N CYS A 30 6.64 32.66 10.66
CA CYS A 30 7.53 33.79 10.38
C CYS A 30 6.83 34.82 9.48
N VAL A 31 6.90 36.10 9.89
CA VAL A 31 6.32 37.20 9.12
C VAL A 31 7.00 37.33 7.76
N ASP A 32 6.20 37.31 6.69
CA ASP A 32 6.61 37.47 5.29
C ASP A 32 7.71 36.51 4.80
N TYR A 33 7.81 35.33 5.42
CA TYR A 33 8.81 34.35 5.01
C TYR A 33 8.24 33.41 3.94
N ASN A 34 8.77 33.52 2.72
CA ASN A 34 8.36 32.73 1.57
C ASN A 34 9.56 31.94 1.02
N LEU A 35 9.33 30.70 0.60
CA LEU A 35 10.31 29.88 -0.11
C LEU A 35 9.79 29.47 -1.48
N CYS A 36 10.68 29.41 -2.46
CA CYS A 36 10.42 28.70 -3.70
C CYS A 36 10.42 27.19 -3.45
N ALA A 37 9.81 26.42 -4.36
CA ALA A 37 9.72 24.97 -4.25
C ALA A 37 11.10 24.28 -4.12
N SER A 38 12.12 24.80 -4.81
CA SER A 38 13.48 24.26 -4.75
C SER A 38 14.09 24.40 -3.35
N CYS A 39 14.07 25.60 -2.78
CA CYS A 39 14.62 25.85 -1.44
C CYS A 39 13.85 25.09 -0.35
N LYS A 40 12.52 24.99 -0.44
CA LYS A 40 11.74 24.20 0.51
C LYS A 40 12.09 22.70 0.43
N ARG A 41 12.21 22.14 -0.78
CA ARG A 41 12.58 20.73 -0.99
C ARG A 41 13.97 20.41 -0.45
N ASN A 42 14.91 21.32 -0.63
CA ASN A 42 16.31 21.13 -0.23
C ASN A 42 16.58 21.49 1.24
N GLY A 43 15.54 21.82 2.03
CA GLY A 43 15.72 22.19 3.43
C GLY A 43 16.57 23.45 3.63
N GLN A 44 16.46 24.42 2.71
CA GLN A 44 17.28 25.63 2.72
C GLN A 44 16.53 26.82 3.34
N PHE A 45 17.10 27.38 4.41
CA PHE A 45 16.48 28.44 5.23
C PHE A 45 17.47 29.54 5.63
N SER A 46 16.98 30.72 5.96
CA SER A 46 17.77 31.90 6.35
C SER A 46 17.12 32.64 7.54
N GLY A 47 17.88 33.53 8.20
CA GLY A 47 17.31 34.51 9.14
C GLY A 47 16.66 33.93 10.41
N GLY A 48 17.18 32.82 10.95
CA GLY A 48 16.63 32.17 12.14
C GLY A 48 15.41 31.28 11.88
N HIS A 49 15.00 31.14 10.61
CA HIS A 49 13.97 30.21 10.19
C HIS A 49 14.50 28.76 10.23
N THR A 50 13.73 27.82 10.80
CA THR A 50 14.07 26.39 10.88
C THR A 50 13.10 25.52 10.07
N ASN A 51 13.47 24.27 9.78
CA ASN A 51 12.58 23.35 9.05
C ASN A 51 11.33 22.95 9.85
N ASP A 52 11.34 23.16 11.17
CA ASP A 52 10.26 22.78 12.08
C ASP A 52 9.06 23.73 12.01
N HIS A 53 9.22 24.89 11.36
CA HIS A 53 8.12 25.82 11.14
C HIS A 53 7.08 25.25 10.15
N ILE A 54 5.80 25.56 10.40
CA ILE A 54 4.68 25.11 9.58
C ILE A 54 4.57 25.99 8.33
N TYR A 55 4.32 25.36 7.17
CA TYR A 55 4.17 26.04 5.89
C TYR A 55 2.78 25.87 5.30
N GLN A 56 2.28 26.92 4.68
CA GLN A 56 1.17 26.89 3.75
C GLN A 56 1.72 26.95 2.32
N ARG A 57 1.37 25.95 1.48
CA ARG A 57 1.64 26.02 0.04
C ARG A 57 0.55 26.84 -0.64
N ILE A 58 0.93 27.92 -1.29
CA ILE A 58 0.03 28.83 -2.00
C ILE A 58 0.41 28.79 -3.49
N GLN A 59 -0.55 28.46 -4.35
CA GLN A 59 -0.38 28.51 -5.79
C GLN A 59 -1.66 29.09 -6.39
N ALA A 60 -1.54 30.23 -7.05
CA ALA A 60 -2.69 30.91 -7.62
C ALA A 60 -2.76 30.64 -9.12
N GLY A 61 -3.95 30.35 -9.63
CA GLY A 61 -4.20 30.29 -11.08
C GLY A 61 -3.92 28.96 -11.78
N VAL A 62 -3.85 27.82 -11.08
CA VAL A 62 -3.94 26.52 -11.75
C VAL A 62 -5.41 26.10 -11.87
N SER A 63 -6.16 26.82 -12.70
CA SER A 63 -7.18 26.16 -13.52
C SER A 63 -6.44 25.64 -14.73
N THR A 64 -6.26 24.32 -14.84
CA THR A 64 -5.53 23.71 -15.96
C THR A 64 -6.30 23.89 -17.27
N SER A 65 -6.10 25.02 -17.95
CA SER A 65 -6.42 25.21 -19.36
C SER A 65 -5.16 25.59 -20.13
N SER A 66 -4.30 24.62 -20.44
CA SER A 66 -3.18 24.84 -21.38
C SER A 66 -2.68 23.53 -21.99
N GLY A 67 -3.31 23.13 -23.11
CA GLY A 67 -2.74 23.36 -24.45
C GLY A 67 -1.31 22.94 -24.78
N PHE A 68 -0.62 22.14 -23.98
CA PHE A 68 0.58 21.41 -24.42
C PHE A 68 0.18 19.97 -24.76
N PRO A 69 0.57 19.43 -25.94
CA PRO A 69 0.45 18.01 -26.17
C PRO A 69 1.48 17.30 -25.28
N LEU A 70 1.05 16.90 -24.08
CA LEU A 70 1.76 15.87 -23.33
C LEU A 70 1.66 14.59 -24.15
N VAL A 71 2.71 14.32 -24.91
CA VAL A 71 3.00 13.00 -25.45
C VAL A 71 3.39 12.14 -24.26
N GLY A 72 2.37 11.57 -23.65
CA GLY A 72 2.46 10.67 -22.51
C GLY A 72 1.03 10.39 -22.10
N SER A 73 0.50 9.23 -22.49
CA SER A 73 -0.89 8.80 -22.32
C SER A 73 -1.32 8.60 -20.87
N GLY A 74 -1.00 9.53 -19.97
CA GLY A 74 -1.52 9.57 -18.61
C GLY A 74 -2.79 10.42 -18.59
N THR A 75 -3.95 9.77 -18.48
CA THR A 75 -5.23 10.45 -18.28
C THR A 75 -5.17 11.23 -16.98
N VAL A 76 -5.30 12.57 -17.03
CA VAL A 76 -5.36 13.42 -15.84
C VAL A 76 -6.57 13.01 -14.99
N LEU A 77 -6.38 12.79 -13.69
CA LEU A 77 -7.47 12.42 -12.77
C LEU A 77 -8.53 13.53 -12.72
N GLN A 78 -9.79 13.14 -12.88
CA GLN A 78 -10.94 14.02 -12.82
C GLN A 78 -11.65 13.88 -11.47
N TYR A 79 -12.23 14.96 -10.95
CA TYR A 79 -12.96 15.01 -9.68
C TYR A 79 -14.34 15.63 -9.89
N PRO A 80 -15.38 15.15 -9.21
CA PRO A 80 -16.69 15.78 -9.28
C PRO A 80 -16.74 16.99 -8.34
N GLY A 81 -16.94 18.19 -8.89
CA GLY A 81 -17.21 19.40 -8.10
C GLY A 81 -15.99 20.03 -7.42
N LEU A 82 -16.26 20.94 -6.48
CA LEU A 82 -15.23 21.63 -5.70
C LEU A 82 -14.67 20.71 -4.59
N PRO A 83 -13.40 20.90 -4.19
CA PRO A 83 -12.82 20.17 -3.07
C PRO A 83 -13.66 20.33 -1.80
N ASN A 84 -13.76 19.26 -1.01
CA ASN A 84 -14.40 19.35 0.30
C ASN A 84 -13.56 20.28 1.21
N PRO A 85 -14.18 21.21 1.95
CA PRO A 85 -13.44 22.21 2.73
C PRO A 85 -12.57 21.60 3.83
N PHE A 86 -12.92 20.40 4.31
CA PHE A 86 -12.15 19.69 5.32
C PHE A 86 -11.26 18.61 4.71
N TRP A 87 -11.86 17.71 3.92
CA TRP A 87 -11.19 16.52 3.42
C TRP A 87 -10.27 16.79 2.24
N ASP A 88 -10.49 17.90 1.52
CA ASP A 88 -9.84 18.20 0.25
C ASP A 88 -9.96 17.00 -0.73
N ARG A 89 -9.05 16.87 -1.69
CA ARG A 89 -8.86 15.66 -2.48
C ARG A 89 -8.01 14.66 -1.71
N MET A 90 -8.36 13.37 -1.76
CA MET A 90 -7.58 12.29 -1.12
C MET A 90 -6.35 11.93 -1.94
N ILE A 91 -6.54 11.86 -3.25
CA ILE A 91 -5.49 11.66 -4.25
C ILE A 91 -5.35 12.97 -5.03
N MET A 92 -4.14 13.36 -5.38
CA MET A 92 -3.82 14.56 -6.17
C MET A 92 -3.72 14.21 -7.65
N GLU A 93 -3.72 15.20 -8.56
CA GLU A 93 -3.66 14.95 -10.02
C GLU A 93 -2.39 14.19 -10.45
N ASN A 94 -1.31 14.30 -9.69
CA ASN A 94 -0.07 13.57 -9.91
C ASN A 94 -0.07 12.16 -9.30
N ARG A 95 -1.25 11.61 -8.98
CA ARG A 95 -1.45 10.28 -8.39
C ARG A 95 -0.86 10.11 -6.98
N ALA A 96 -0.44 11.17 -6.32
CA ALA A 96 0.07 11.12 -4.95
C ALA A 96 -1.06 11.31 -3.92
N ALA A 97 -0.90 10.76 -2.71
CA ALA A 97 -1.79 11.07 -1.59
C ALA A 97 -1.66 12.54 -1.16
N SER A 98 -2.78 13.20 -0.88
CA SER A 98 -2.77 14.52 -0.26
C SER A 98 -2.18 14.47 1.16
N ASP A 99 -1.79 15.63 1.70
CA ASP A 99 -1.30 15.72 3.08
C ASP A 99 -2.38 15.30 4.10
N ARG A 100 -3.65 15.57 3.78
CA ARG A 100 -4.77 15.17 4.62
C ARG A 100 -4.94 13.66 4.63
N PHE A 101 -4.91 13.03 3.46
CA PHE A 101 -5.05 11.58 3.34
C PHE A 101 -3.88 10.87 4.01
N ARG A 102 -2.64 11.33 3.80
CA ARG A 102 -1.45 10.79 4.49
C ARG A 102 -1.61 10.79 6.01
N ARG A 103 -1.98 11.93 6.60
CA ARG A 103 -2.19 12.03 8.05
C ARG A 103 -3.31 11.12 8.57
N LEU A 104 -4.38 10.93 7.80
CA LEU A 104 -5.43 9.99 8.15
C LEU A 104 -4.93 8.54 8.14
N ILE A 105 -4.18 8.14 7.10
CA ILE A 105 -3.56 6.81 7.02
C ILE A 105 -2.54 6.60 8.14
N ASP A 106 -1.76 7.62 8.51
CA ASP A 106 -0.83 7.56 9.64
C ASP A 106 -1.57 7.29 10.97
N SER A 107 -2.71 7.94 11.19
CA SER A 107 -3.56 7.70 12.36
C SER A 107 -4.16 6.30 12.38
N ILE A 108 -4.61 5.78 11.22
CA ILE A 108 -5.08 4.39 11.09
C ILE A 108 -3.94 3.42 11.39
N HIS A 109 -2.77 3.63 10.78
CA HIS A 109 -1.59 2.82 11.02
C HIS A 109 -1.25 2.78 12.49
N HIS A 110 -1.15 3.95 13.15
CA HIS A 110 -0.85 4.05 14.57
C HIS A 110 -1.89 3.32 15.41
N PHE A 111 -3.18 3.54 15.16
CA PHE A 111 -4.26 2.86 15.86
C PHE A 111 -4.10 1.34 15.77
N ILE A 112 -3.91 0.79 14.58
CA ILE A 112 -3.79 -0.67 14.38
C ILE A 112 -2.49 -1.21 14.98
N SER A 113 -1.36 -0.51 14.82
CA SER A 113 -0.06 -0.95 15.34
C SER A 113 -0.02 -1.02 16.86
N TRP A 114 -0.81 -0.18 17.55
CA TRP A 114 -0.83 -0.09 19.02
C TRP A 114 -1.97 -0.86 19.67
N THR A 115 -3.09 -1.06 18.99
CA THR A 115 -4.23 -1.83 19.52
C THR A 115 -4.10 -3.34 19.30
N ARG A 116 -3.13 -3.78 18.49
CA ARG A 116 -2.89 -5.19 18.18
C ARG A 116 -1.49 -5.61 18.63
N VAL A 117 -1.40 -6.81 19.20
CA VAL A 117 -0.14 -7.44 19.58
C VAL A 117 0.46 -8.12 18.34
N PRO A 118 1.80 -8.06 18.13
CA PRO A 118 2.80 -7.34 18.92
C PRO A 118 2.83 -5.83 18.63
N GLN A 119 3.18 -4.99 19.59
CA GLN A 119 3.22 -3.52 19.39
C GLN A 119 4.57 -3.07 18.79
N THR A 120 4.79 -3.35 17.51
CA THR A 120 6.09 -3.14 16.84
C THR A 120 6.27 -1.77 16.20
N GLY A 121 5.21 -0.96 16.13
CA GLY A 121 5.23 0.35 15.47
C GLY A 121 5.20 0.32 13.93
N ASN A 122 5.23 -0.87 13.32
CA ASN A 122 4.96 -1.16 11.91
C ASN A 122 3.84 -2.23 11.80
N LEU A 123 3.50 -2.66 10.59
CA LEU A 123 2.47 -3.67 10.35
C LEU A 123 3.07 -4.98 9.85
N GLU A 124 2.97 -6.02 10.67
CA GLU A 124 3.21 -7.41 10.24
C GLU A 124 2.15 -7.83 9.20
N PRO A 125 2.40 -8.89 8.42
CA PRO A 125 1.42 -9.40 7.46
C PRO A 125 0.04 -9.66 8.07
N GLU A 126 -0.03 -10.09 9.34
CA GLU A 126 -1.29 -10.27 10.07
C GLU A 126 -2.06 -8.96 10.28
N LYS A 127 -1.37 -7.87 10.61
CA LYS A 127 -2.02 -6.56 10.77
C LYS A 127 -2.42 -5.97 9.42
N ALA A 128 -1.60 -6.16 8.38
CA ALA A 128 -1.97 -5.78 7.02
C ALA A 128 -3.22 -6.55 6.56
N SER A 129 -3.26 -7.86 6.80
CA SER A 129 -4.43 -8.71 6.57
C SER A 129 -5.67 -8.19 7.31
N TYR A 130 -5.51 -7.81 8.57
CA TYR A 130 -6.60 -7.25 9.37
C TYR A 130 -7.14 -5.92 8.81
N ILE A 131 -6.27 -5.02 8.32
CA ILE A 131 -6.71 -3.78 7.67
C ILE A 131 -7.52 -4.07 6.41
N VAL A 132 -7.08 -5.01 5.57
CA VAL A 132 -7.80 -5.40 4.35
C VAL A 132 -9.15 -6.03 4.67
N ALA A 133 -9.24 -6.81 5.76
CA ALA A 133 -10.52 -7.32 6.26
C ALA A 133 -11.44 -6.19 6.78
N LEU A 134 -10.88 -5.19 7.47
CA LEU A 134 -11.67 -4.03 7.91
C LEU A 134 -12.20 -3.19 6.75
N LEU A 135 -11.50 -3.17 5.61
CA LEU A 135 -11.96 -2.60 4.35
C LEU A 135 -13.05 -3.44 3.66
N ASP A 136 -13.54 -4.53 4.25
CA ASP A 136 -14.58 -5.41 3.65
C ASP A 136 -14.16 -5.99 2.29
N TYR A 137 -12.88 -6.31 2.12
CA TYR A 137 -12.46 -7.16 1.01
C TYR A 137 -12.88 -8.62 1.29
N PRO A 138 -13.36 -9.36 0.28
CA PRO A 138 -13.51 -10.81 0.37
C PRO A 138 -12.21 -11.49 0.81
N GLU A 139 -12.30 -12.62 1.51
CA GLU A 139 -11.12 -13.34 2.01
C GLU A 139 -10.18 -13.75 0.86
N GLU A 140 -10.74 -14.13 -0.28
CA GLU A 140 -10.02 -14.51 -1.50
C GLU A 140 -9.32 -13.34 -2.22
N ASP A 141 -9.67 -12.10 -1.87
CA ASP A 141 -9.04 -10.88 -2.35
C ASP A 141 -8.04 -10.30 -1.34
N ASN A 142 -8.07 -10.78 -0.09
CA ASN A 142 -7.11 -10.41 0.94
C ASN A 142 -5.84 -11.25 0.79
N ILE A 143 -4.92 -10.79 -0.06
CA ILE A 143 -3.67 -11.50 -0.37
C ILE A 143 -2.85 -11.88 0.87
N PHE A 144 -2.87 -11.06 1.92
CA PHE A 144 -2.17 -11.35 3.16
C PHE A 144 -2.84 -12.50 3.91
N HIS A 145 -4.17 -12.49 3.98
CA HIS A 145 -4.94 -13.59 4.57
C HIS A 145 -4.71 -14.90 3.80
N LEU A 146 -4.67 -14.82 2.47
CA LEU A 146 -4.43 -15.97 1.60
C LEU A 146 -3.06 -16.61 1.88
N PHE A 147 -1.99 -15.79 1.96
CA PHE A 147 -0.66 -16.30 2.30
C PHE A 147 -0.58 -16.87 3.72
N LEU A 148 -1.17 -16.19 4.71
CA LEU A 148 -1.22 -16.67 6.09
C LEU A 148 -1.99 -17.99 6.24
N THR A 149 -3.03 -18.19 5.43
CA THR A 149 -3.84 -19.41 5.45
C THR A 149 -3.06 -20.59 4.87
N HIS A 150 -2.44 -20.41 3.70
CA HIS A 150 -1.66 -21.48 3.07
C HIS A 150 -0.32 -21.74 3.75
N SER A 151 0.20 -20.79 4.54
CA SER A 151 1.38 -21.01 5.36
C SER A 151 1.22 -22.22 6.30
N ARG A 152 0.00 -22.49 6.78
CA ARG A 152 -0.31 -23.62 7.65
C ARG A 152 -0.17 -24.98 6.96
N GLN A 153 -0.34 -25.01 5.64
CA GLN A 153 -0.19 -26.20 4.80
C GLN A 153 1.22 -26.32 4.21
N ASN A 154 1.98 -25.22 4.22
CA ASN A 154 3.33 -25.19 3.69
C ASN A 154 4.35 -25.72 4.72
N ARG A 155 5.30 -26.55 4.28
CA ARG A 155 6.38 -27.08 5.13
C ARG A 155 7.27 -26.01 5.78
N HIS A 156 7.30 -24.79 5.23
CA HIS A 156 8.08 -23.68 5.77
C HIS A 156 7.25 -22.74 6.66
N GLY A 157 5.98 -23.05 6.93
CA GLY A 157 5.15 -22.29 7.86
C GLY A 157 5.04 -20.81 7.49
N LEU A 158 5.06 -19.94 8.50
CA LEU A 158 4.99 -18.48 8.34
C LEU A 158 6.15 -17.89 7.53
N VAL A 159 7.33 -18.52 7.49
CA VAL A 159 8.46 -18.04 6.68
C VAL A 159 8.10 -18.01 5.20
N TRP A 160 7.32 -18.98 4.73
CA TRP A 160 6.82 -18.95 3.35
C TRP A 160 5.88 -17.77 3.11
N SER A 161 4.95 -17.51 4.03
CA SER A 161 4.01 -16.39 3.93
C SER A 161 4.74 -15.04 3.95
N ASP A 162 5.73 -14.88 4.82
CA ASP A 162 6.57 -13.70 4.90
C ASP A 162 7.30 -13.47 3.58
N TYR A 163 7.90 -14.51 3.00
CA TYR A 163 8.58 -14.41 1.72
C TYR A 163 7.62 -14.03 0.57
N GLN A 164 6.42 -14.63 0.50
CA GLN A 164 5.45 -14.23 -0.53
C GLN A 164 5.01 -12.77 -0.35
N THR A 165 4.80 -12.34 0.90
CA THR A 165 4.44 -10.94 1.21
C THR A 165 5.53 -9.96 0.79
N LEU A 166 6.80 -10.30 1.05
CA LEU A 166 7.97 -9.51 0.66
C LEU A 166 8.02 -9.31 -0.87
N LEU A 167 7.77 -10.37 -1.64
CA LEU A 167 7.75 -10.30 -3.10
C LEU A 167 6.66 -9.33 -3.60
N ILE A 168 5.49 -9.32 -2.96
CA ILE A 168 4.44 -8.36 -3.29
C ILE A 168 4.90 -6.93 -2.98
N TYR A 169 5.46 -6.67 -1.79
CA TYR A 169 5.92 -5.32 -1.44
C TYR A 169 6.97 -4.80 -2.42
N GLN A 170 7.94 -5.63 -2.80
CA GLN A 170 8.95 -5.29 -3.80
C GLN A 170 8.34 -5.01 -5.17
N ARG A 171 7.39 -5.85 -5.61
CA ARG A 171 6.72 -5.71 -6.90
C ARG A 171 5.91 -4.42 -6.99
N CYS A 172 5.23 -4.04 -5.91
CA CYS A 172 4.38 -2.87 -5.86
C CYS A 172 5.14 -1.58 -5.51
N GLY A 173 6.42 -1.71 -5.12
CA GLY A 173 7.21 -0.59 -4.61
C GLY A 173 6.68 -0.04 -3.28
N TRP A 174 5.97 -0.83 -2.48
CA TRP A 174 5.50 -0.41 -1.17
C TRP A 174 6.66 -0.43 -0.18
N GLU A 175 6.86 0.67 0.54
CA GLU A 175 7.94 0.75 1.52
C GLU A 175 7.73 -0.24 2.68
N TYR A 176 8.76 -1.02 2.98
CA TYR A 176 8.76 -1.99 4.06
C TYR A 176 10.09 -1.98 4.82
N GLN A 177 10.08 -2.54 6.02
CA GLN A 177 11.25 -2.88 6.81
C GLN A 177 11.29 -4.38 7.06
N GLN A 178 12.46 -4.91 7.36
CA GLN A 178 12.62 -6.30 7.75
C GLN A 178 12.63 -6.40 9.28
N GLY A 179 11.78 -7.25 9.82
CA GLY A 179 11.67 -7.55 11.24
C GLY A 179 11.87 -9.03 11.54
N THR A 180 11.88 -9.36 12.82
CA THR A 180 12.01 -10.73 13.31
C THR A 180 10.69 -11.16 13.94
N ARG A 181 10.16 -12.32 13.56
CA ARG A 181 9.01 -12.92 14.24
C ARG A 181 9.43 -13.50 15.58
N ASP A 182 8.45 -13.68 16.47
CA ASP A 182 8.64 -14.53 17.63
C ASP A 182 9.03 -15.96 17.19
N HIS A 183 10.10 -16.47 17.79
CA HIS A 183 10.67 -17.76 17.44
C HIS A 183 9.69 -18.91 17.72
N GLN A 184 8.96 -18.86 18.84
CA GLN A 184 7.99 -19.90 19.16
C GLN A 184 6.83 -19.88 18.17
N GLN A 185 6.38 -18.70 17.76
CA GLN A 185 5.36 -18.55 16.73
C GLN A 185 5.81 -19.14 15.38
N GLN A 186 7.08 -18.91 14.98
CA GLN A 186 7.62 -19.49 13.75
C GLN A 186 7.67 -21.02 13.83
N ILE A 187 8.23 -21.61 14.90
CA ILE A 187 8.27 -23.07 15.07
C ILE A 187 6.86 -23.65 15.07
N ALA A 188 5.93 -23.06 15.82
CA ALA A 188 4.56 -23.55 15.93
C ALA A 188 3.78 -23.49 14.61
N SER A 189 4.23 -22.67 13.66
CA SER A 189 3.61 -22.56 12.33
C SER A 189 4.07 -23.64 11.33
N VAL A 190 5.12 -24.38 11.67
CA VAL A 190 5.71 -25.42 10.83
C VAL A 190 5.13 -26.77 11.23
N GLN A 191 4.83 -27.62 10.24
CA GLN A 191 4.32 -28.96 10.50
C GLN A 191 5.30 -29.76 11.38
N PRO A 192 4.80 -30.56 12.35
CA PRO A 192 5.64 -31.22 13.36
C PRO A 192 6.84 -31.99 12.79
N GLU A 193 6.67 -32.68 11.66
CA GLU A 193 7.71 -33.45 10.98
C GLU A 193 8.89 -32.62 10.45
N PHE A 194 8.70 -31.31 10.25
CA PHE A 194 9.75 -30.40 9.79
C PHE A 194 10.36 -29.54 10.91
N GLN A 195 9.77 -29.52 12.12
CA GLN A 195 10.22 -28.65 13.21
C GLN A 195 11.67 -28.94 13.64
N LEU A 196 12.11 -30.20 13.60
CA LEU A 196 13.49 -30.58 13.98
C LEU A 196 14.57 -30.00 13.07
N ASN A 197 14.22 -29.73 11.81
CA ASN A 197 15.14 -29.20 10.80
C ASN A 197 14.82 -27.74 10.45
N PHE A 198 13.87 -27.12 11.14
CA PHE A 198 13.45 -25.76 10.86
C PHE A 198 14.43 -24.76 11.47
N THR A 199 15.01 -23.92 10.63
CA THR A 199 15.80 -22.77 11.05
C THR A 199 14.94 -21.51 10.96
N PRO A 200 14.64 -20.84 12.08
CA PRO A 200 13.97 -19.54 12.11
C PRO A 200 14.72 -18.54 11.23
N VAL A 201 13.98 -17.69 10.52
CA VAL A 201 14.59 -16.62 9.72
C VAL A 201 14.58 -15.34 10.54
N GLU A 202 15.76 -14.93 11.00
CA GLU A 202 15.99 -13.62 11.61
C GLU A 202 15.93 -12.54 10.52
N GLY A 203 15.21 -11.43 10.77
CA GLY A 203 15.04 -10.37 9.79
C GLY A 203 14.23 -10.76 8.54
N GLY A 204 13.55 -11.92 8.54
CA GLY A 204 12.82 -12.40 7.36
C GLY A 204 11.43 -11.80 7.17
N MET A 205 10.84 -11.22 8.22
CA MET A 205 9.44 -10.79 8.18
C MET A 205 9.29 -9.39 7.59
N PRO A 206 8.53 -9.22 6.50
CA PRO A 206 8.30 -7.89 5.93
C PRO A 206 7.27 -7.12 6.76
N LEU A 207 7.73 -6.04 7.38
CA LEU A 207 6.93 -5.08 8.13
C LEU A 207 6.56 -3.91 7.21
N LEU A 208 5.28 -3.76 6.88
CA LEU A 208 4.80 -2.63 6.09
C LEU A 208 4.95 -1.35 6.92
N THR A 209 5.64 -0.35 6.38
CA THR A 209 5.82 0.94 7.07
C THR A 209 4.57 1.80 6.91
N ARG A 210 4.52 2.93 7.62
CA ARG A 210 3.50 3.98 7.42
C ARG A 210 3.41 4.41 5.96
N ARG A 211 4.56 4.63 5.34
CA ARG A 211 4.64 5.06 3.95
C ARG A 211 4.18 3.95 3.00
N GLY A 212 4.59 2.70 3.24
CA GLY A 212 4.10 1.55 2.47
C GLY A 212 2.59 1.37 2.56
N LEU A 213 1.99 1.63 3.73
CA LEU A 213 0.53 1.62 3.87
C LEU A 213 -0.14 2.72 3.04
N VAL A 214 0.43 3.93 3.01
CA VAL A 214 -0.06 5.01 2.13
C VAL A 214 0.01 4.57 0.67
N ASP A 215 1.14 4.03 0.22
CA ASP A 215 1.33 3.62 -1.17
C ASP A 215 0.35 2.48 -1.56
N MET A 216 0.12 1.52 -0.66
CA MET A 216 -0.91 0.49 -0.82
C MET A 216 -2.31 1.07 -0.96
N MET A 217 -2.71 1.98 -0.06
CA MET A 217 -4.04 2.61 -0.08
C MET A 217 -4.27 3.48 -1.31
N VAL A 218 -3.23 4.19 -1.78
CA VAL A 218 -3.28 4.96 -3.03
C VAL A 218 -3.46 4.03 -4.23
N THR A 219 -2.74 2.91 -4.27
CA THR A 219 -2.87 1.92 -5.35
C THR A 219 -4.30 1.39 -5.45
N GLU A 220 -4.90 1.00 -4.32
CA GLU A 220 -6.29 0.54 -4.27
C GLU A 220 -7.30 1.64 -4.64
N ALA A 221 -7.10 2.86 -4.13
CA ALA A 221 -7.95 4.01 -4.44
C ALA A 221 -7.91 4.40 -5.93
N LEU A 222 -6.77 4.24 -6.59
CA LEU A 222 -6.61 4.51 -8.01
C LEU A 222 -7.20 3.39 -8.88
N ALA A 223 -7.08 2.13 -8.44
CA ALA A 223 -7.61 0.98 -9.18
C ALA A 223 -9.14 0.94 -9.21
N ASP A 224 -9.82 1.33 -8.13
CA ASP A 224 -11.28 1.40 -8.09
C ASP A 224 -11.75 2.49 -7.10
N PRO A 225 -11.76 3.77 -7.52
CA PRO A 225 -12.03 4.89 -6.61
C PRO A 225 -13.39 4.81 -5.92
N GLN A 226 -14.41 4.34 -6.63
CA GLN A 226 -15.77 4.29 -6.11
C GLN A 226 -15.92 3.19 -5.06
N VAL A 227 -15.52 1.96 -5.37
CA VAL A 227 -15.61 0.84 -4.44
C VAL A 227 -14.66 1.06 -3.26
N PHE A 228 -13.44 1.55 -3.52
CA PHE A 228 -12.48 1.83 -2.45
C PHE A 228 -13.01 2.90 -1.48
N ARG A 229 -13.63 3.99 -1.97
CA ARG A 229 -14.26 5.00 -1.09
C ARG A 229 -15.29 4.36 -0.15
N GLU A 230 -16.14 3.48 -0.66
CA GLU A 230 -17.20 2.85 0.13
C GLU A 230 -16.61 1.96 1.23
N ARG A 231 -15.61 1.14 0.86
CA ARG A 231 -14.82 0.30 1.76
C ARG A 231 -14.04 1.12 2.79
N PHE A 232 -13.42 2.21 2.38
CA PHE A 232 -12.64 3.08 3.24
C PHE A 232 -13.53 3.81 4.26
N ASN A 233 -14.72 4.27 3.86
CA ASN A 233 -15.70 4.81 4.80
C ASN A 233 -16.21 3.73 5.77
N ALA A 234 -16.33 2.47 5.35
CA ALA A 234 -16.67 1.36 6.25
C ALA A 234 -15.56 1.09 7.28
N LEU A 235 -14.29 1.07 6.85
CA LEU A 235 -13.10 1.01 7.72
C LEU A 235 -13.15 2.12 8.78
N LEU A 236 -13.35 3.38 8.37
CA LEU A 236 -13.40 4.51 9.31
C LEU A 236 -14.51 4.36 10.35
N ARG A 237 -15.70 3.91 9.95
CA ARG A 237 -16.80 3.64 10.89
C ARG A 237 -16.45 2.55 11.91
N LYS A 238 -15.82 1.45 11.47
CA LYS A 238 -15.40 0.35 12.36
C LYS A 238 -14.36 0.81 13.38
N ILE A 239 -13.39 1.62 12.94
CA ILE A 239 -12.36 2.16 13.82
C ILE A 239 -12.99 3.17 14.81
N ASN A 240 -13.72 4.16 14.31
CA ASN A 240 -14.31 5.23 15.14
C ASN A 240 -15.38 4.71 16.12
N GLY A 241 -16.17 3.71 15.73
CA GLY A 241 -17.25 3.16 16.55
C GLY A 241 -16.77 2.33 17.74
N SER A 242 -15.49 1.96 17.79
CA SER A 242 -14.99 1.09 18.84
C SER A 242 -14.74 1.85 20.16
N GLN A 243 -13.97 2.94 20.22
CA GLN A 243 -13.71 3.65 21.50
C GLN A 243 -13.36 5.15 21.42
N ARG A 244 -13.13 5.75 20.24
CA ARG A 244 -12.88 7.20 20.05
C ARG A 244 -12.70 7.53 18.56
N ALA A 245 -13.01 8.76 18.17
CA ALA A 245 -12.66 9.27 16.85
C ALA A 245 -11.14 9.21 16.64
N LEU A 246 -10.71 8.85 15.43
CA LEU A 246 -9.31 8.94 15.03
C LEU A 246 -8.82 10.39 15.20
N ARG A 247 -7.66 10.55 15.84
CA ARG A 247 -7.01 11.86 16.01
C ARG A 247 -5.89 12.03 15.01
N ASP A 248 -5.78 13.22 14.45
CA ASP A 248 -4.61 13.63 13.69
C ASP A 248 -3.39 13.66 14.61
N LEU A 249 -2.40 12.82 14.35
CA LEU A 249 -1.21 12.71 15.21
C LEU A 249 -0.34 13.98 15.17
N GLN A 250 -0.42 14.77 14.12
CA GLN A 250 0.37 15.99 13.97
C GLN A 250 -0.33 17.18 14.62
N GLU A 251 -1.62 17.37 14.32
CA GLU A 251 -2.37 18.57 14.71
C GLU A 251 -3.27 18.36 15.93
N GLN A 252 -3.38 17.12 16.43
CA GLN A 252 -4.12 16.72 17.63
C GLN A 252 -5.63 16.97 17.62
N TYR A 253 -6.22 17.37 16.49
CA TYR A 253 -7.67 17.46 16.32
C TYR A 253 -8.26 16.11 15.89
N GLU A 254 -9.57 15.92 16.10
CA GLU A 254 -10.29 14.70 15.71
C GLU A 254 -10.74 14.75 14.25
N PHE A 255 -10.48 13.68 13.49
CA PHE A 255 -11.02 13.57 12.14
C PHE A 255 -12.56 13.53 12.18
N PRO A 256 -13.24 14.17 11.22
CA PRO A 256 -14.69 14.09 11.08
C PRO A 256 -15.15 12.65 11.02
N THR A 257 -16.30 12.40 11.63
CA THR A 257 -16.91 11.05 11.64
C THR A 257 -17.82 10.83 10.43
N GLU A 258 -18.12 11.90 9.71
CA GLU A 258 -18.89 11.91 8.49
C GLU A 258 -18.14 11.18 7.36
N PRO A 259 -18.85 10.45 6.49
CA PRO A 259 -18.24 9.81 5.33
C PRO A 259 -17.51 10.81 4.44
N ILE A 260 -16.35 10.40 3.93
CA ILE A 260 -15.60 11.15 2.92
C ILE A 260 -16.44 11.19 1.63
N GLY A 261 -16.76 12.41 1.17
CA GLY A 261 -17.60 12.66 0.01
C GLY A 261 -17.00 12.18 -1.31
N SER A 262 -17.86 11.92 -2.30
CA SER A 262 -17.44 11.50 -3.65
C SER A 262 -16.51 12.50 -4.34
N ASN A 263 -16.65 13.79 -4.04
CA ASN A 263 -15.82 14.88 -4.55
C ASN A 263 -14.36 14.84 -4.08
N CYS A 264 -14.03 14.00 -3.10
CA CYS A 264 -12.66 13.84 -2.60
C CYS A 264 -11.88 12.77 -3.37
N TRP A 265 -12.53 11.99 -4.23
CA TRP A 265 -11.94 10.83 -4.93
C TRP A 265 -11.94 11.03 -6.45
N PRO A 266 -10.99 10.39 -7.18
CA PRO A 266 -11.04 10.36 -8.64
C PRO A 266 -12.36 9.78 -9.16
N VAL A 267 -12.84 10.29 -10.30
CA VAL A 267 -14.07 9.80 -10.96
C VAL A 267 -13.82 8.46 -11.65
N SER A 268 -12.65 8.29 -12.27
CA SER A 268 -12.32 7.14 -13.10
C SER A 268 -11.13 6.37 -12.55
N PRO A 269 -11.10 5.04 -12.71
CA PRO A 269 -9.91 4.24 -12.43
C PRO A 269 -8.69 4.72 -13.22
N ASP A 270 -7.52 4.57 -12.59
CA ASP A 270 -6.24 4.66 -13.27
C ASP A 270 -5.86 3.29 -13.82
N GLN A 271 -5.63 3.21 -15.13
CA GLN A 271 -5.43 1.94 -15.82
C GLN A 271 -4.19 1.17 -15.33
N GLU A 272 -3.12 1.89 -15.00
CA GLU A 272 -1.89 1.28 -14.48
C GLU A 272 -2.12 0.68 -13.10
N ALA A 273 -2.88 1.37 -12.24
CA ALA A 273 -3.28 0.84 -10.94
C ALA A 273 -4.22 -0.38 -11.06
N VAL A 274 -5.17 -0.37 -12.00
CA VAL A 274 -6.06 -1.52 -12.29
C VAL A 274 -5.24 -2.74 -12.70
N GLU A 275 -4.32 -2.58 -13.64
CA GLU A 275 -3.46 -3.66 -14.13
C GLU A 275 -2.55 -4.18 -13.02
N THR A 276 -1.95 -3.28 -12.24
CA THR A 276 -1.12 -3.62 -11.08
C THR A 276 -1.90 -4.46 -10.08
N ARG A 277 -3.11 -4.04 -9.69
CA ARG A 277 -3.99 -4.79 -8.79
C ARG A 277 -4.35 -6.17 -9.34
N ALA A 278 -4.69 -6.26 -10.63
CA ALA A 278 -5.03 -7.53 -11.26
C ALA A 278 -3.86 -8.51 -11.29
N ILE A 279 -2.65 -8.04 -11.58
CA ILE A 279 -1.42 -8.84 -11.55
C ILE A 279 -1.15 -9.35 -10.13
N ILE A 280 -1.22 -8.49 -9.11
CA ILE A 280 -1.01 -8.86 -7.70
C ILE A 280 -1.98 -9.97 -7.29
N GLN A 281 -3.28 -9.80 -7.57
CA GLN A 281 -4.29 -10.78 -7.21
C GLN A 281 -4.07 -12.12 -7.93
N LYS A 282 -3.77 -12.08 -9.23
CA LYS A 282 -3.50 -13.28 -10.03
C LYS A 282 -2.27 -14.04 -9.51
N GLU A 283 -1.17 -13.33 -9.25
CA GLU A 283 0.07 -13.93 -8.74
C GLU A 283 -0.12 -14.49 -7.33
N ALA A 284 -0.80 -13.76 -6.45
CA ALA A 284 -1.08 -14.22 -5.09
C ALA A 284 -1.88 -15.53 -5.11
N ARG A 285 -2.94 -15.61 -5.94
CA ARG A 285 -3.75 -16.83 -6.11
C ARG A 285 -2.96 -17.98 -6.73
N ALA A 286 -2.10 -17.73 -7.71
CA ALA A 286 -1.26 -18.77 -8.30
C ALA A 286 -0.26 -19.34 -7.28
N ARG A 287 0.37 -18.47 -6.48
CA ARG A 287 1.31 -18.87 -5.43
C ARG A 287 0.62 -19.67 -4.32
N ALA A 288 -0.54 -19.20 -3.90
CA ALA A 288 -1.43 -19.87 -2.97
C ALA A 288 -1.81 -21.29 -3.43
N ALA A 289 -2.26 -21.43 -4.69
CA ALA A 289 -2.59 -22.72 -5.27
C ALA A 289 -1.39 -23.68 -5.29
N SER A 290 -0.20 -23.19 -5.66
CA SER A 290 1.03 -24.00 -5.68
C SER A 290 1.47 -24.48 -4.29
N ALA A 291 1.11 -23.77 -3.22
CA ALA A 291 1.42 -24.17 -1.86
C ALA A 291 0.46 -25.23 -1.30
N ALA A 292 -0.71 -25.42 -1.94
CA ALA A 292 -1.70 -26.40 -1.55
C ALA A 292 -1.50 -27.77 -2.21
N GLU A 293 -0.58 -27.89 -3.17
CA GLU A 293 -0.27 -29.19 -3.78
C GLU A 293 0.32 -30.13 -2.70
N PRO A 294 -0.28 -31.32 -2.49
CA PRO A 294 0.22 -32.26 -1.51
C PRO A 294 1.67 -32.59 -1.84
N VAL A 295 2.54 -32.55 -0.83
CA VAL A 295 3.91 -33.02 -0.97
C VAL A 295 3.81 -34.51 -1.27
N VAL A 296 3.83 -34.86 -2.55
CA VAL A 296 3.91 -36.26 -2.98
C VAL A 296 5.20 -36.78 -2.39
N ASN A 297 5.09 -37.67 -1.40
CA ASN A 297 6.25 -38.23 -0.74
C ASN A 297 7.05 -38.97 -1.82
N PRO A 298 8.27 -38.52 -2.17
CA PRO A 298 9.05 -39.17 -3.23
C PRO A 298 9.39 -40.62 -2.87
N HIS A 299 9.29 -41.00 -1.59
CA HIS A 299 9.44 -42.38 -1.14
C HIS A 299 8.21 -43.26 -1.38
N GLU A 300 6.99 -42.72 -1.52
CA GLU A 300 5.80 -43.53 -1.86
C GLU A 300 5.74 -43.85 -3.35
N THR A 301 6.34 -43.02 -4.21
CA THR A 301 6.41 -43.29 -5.66
C THR A 301 7.48 -44.32 -6.05
N MET A 302 8.46 -44.62 -5.19
CA MET A 302 9.44 -45.69 -5.43
C MET A 302 8.94 -47.09 -5.06
N ASN A 303 7.79 -47.23 -4.39
CA ASN A 303 7.19 -48.52 -4.02
C ASN A 303 5.96 -48.88 -4.85
N GLN A 304 5.61 -48.11 -5.89
CA GLN A 304 4.73 -48.65 -6.91
C GLN A 304 5.51 -49.73 -7.65
N PRO A 305 5.08 -51.01 -7.62
CA PRO A 305 5.72 -52.04 -8.41
C PRO A 305 5.73 -51.53 -9.85
N SER A 306 6.91 -51.52 -10.48
CA SER A 306 6.96 -51.44 -11.93
C SER A 306 6.09 -52.60 -12.40
N ASP A 307 4.93 -52.30 -12.97
CA ASP A 307 4.21 -53.23 -13.81
C ASP A 307 5.15 -53.51 -14.99
N ASP A 308 6.09 -54.42 -14.75
CA ASP A 308 6.81 -55.13 -15.77
C ASP A 308 5.71 -55.79 -16.61
N HIS A 309 5.41 -55.09 -17.70
CA HIS A 309 4.68 -55.56 -18.83
C HIS A 309 5.41 -56.82 -19.32
N TRP A 310 5.04 -57.96 -18.74
CA TRP A 310 5.42 -59.26 -19.24
C TRP A 310 4.77 -59.42 -20.61
N ASP A 311 5.54 -59.08 -21.64
CA ASP A 311 5.32 -59.48 -23.02
C ASP A 311 4.90 -60.96 -23.05
N HIS A 312 3.61 -61.18 -23.28
CA HIS A 312 3.10 -62.48 -23.65
C HIS A 312 3.68 -62.83 -25.02
N HIS A 313 4.78 -63.57 -24.99
CA HIS A 313 5.26 -64.34 -26.13
C HIS A 313 4.12 -65.18 -26.71
N HIS A 314 3.55 -64.70 -27.82
CA HIS A 314 2.70 -65.51 -28.68
C HIS A 314 3.52 -66.68 -29.24
N HIS A 315 3.27 -67.88 -28.71
CA HIS A 315 3.69 -69.13 -29.32
C HIS A 315 3.00 -69.28 -30.69
N HIS A 316 3.79 -69.15 -31.75
CA HIS A 316 3.43 -69.60 -33.09
C HIS A 316 3.42 -71.14 -33.12
N HIS A 317 2.23 -71.72 -33.22
CA HIS A 317 2.03 -73.11 -33.61
C HIS A 317 2.42 -73.30 -35.09
N TRP A 318 3.34 -74.23 -35.33
CA TRP A 318 3.64 -74.82 -36.63
C TRP A 318 2.72 -76.01 -36.92
N ALA A 319 2.14 -76.03 -38.12
CA ALA A 319 1.88 -77.20 -38.99
C ALA A 319 1.09 -76.69 -40.22
N PRO A 320 1.30 -77.19 -41.47
CA PRO A 320 1.42 -78.62 -41.74
C PRO A 320 2.44 -79.04 -42.83
N MET A 321 2.93 -80.27 -42.71
CA MET A 321 2.95 -81.32 -43.76
C MET A 321 3.20 -82.67 -43.11
#